data_AF-A0A650A5E2-F1
#
_entry.id   AF-A0A650A5E2-F1
#
_cell.length_a   1.000
_cell.length_b   1.000
_cell.length_c   1.000
_cell.angle_alpha   90.00
_cell.angle_beta   90.00
_cell.angle_gamma   90.00
#
_symmetry.space_group_name_H-M   'P 1'
#
loop_
_entity.id
_entity.type
_entity.pdbx_description
1 polymer ?
#
loop_
_entity_poly.entity_id
_entity_poly.type
_entity_poly.pdbx_seq_one_letter_code
_entity_poly.pdbx_strand_id
1 'polypeptide(L)' 'MSDQQYVYTVHETEASKQSIGDLDAIINEYASEGWQLSETVAQGGTTVGLVFEREVR' A
#
# COMPACT_ATOMS: atom_id res chain seq x y z
N MET A 1 -10.59 -9.18 -25.66
CA MET A 1 -10.56 -9.35 -24.20
C MET A 1 -9.35 -8.58 -23.73
N SER A 2 -9.52 -7.51 -22.96
CA SER A 2 -8.38 -6.72 -22.48
C SER A 2 -7.78 -7.49 -21.33
N ASP A 3 -6.58 -8.05 -21.51
CA ASP A 3 -5.83 -8.67 -20.41
C ASP A 3 -5.37 -7.55 -19.48
N GLN A 4 -6.23 -7.13 -18.57
CA GLN A 4 -5.85 -6.21 -17.49
C GLN A 4 -4.90 -6.97 -16.57
N GLN A 5 -3.61 -6.68 -16.68
CA GLN A 5 -2.58 -7.23 -15.80
C GLN A 5 -2.40 -6.28 -14.62
N TYR A 6 -2.63 -6.76 -13.42
CA TYR A 6 -2.34 -6.01 -12.20
C TYR A 6 -1.00 -6.44 -11.64
N VAL A 7 -0.19 -5.46 -11.23
CA VAL A 7 1.01 -5.70 -10.43
C VAL A 7 0.73 -5.28 -8.99
N TYR A 8 1.27 -6.06 -8.06
CA TYR A 8 1.13 -5.81 -6.64
C TYR A 8 2.49 -5.53 -6.03
N THR A 9 2.52 -4.62 -5.06
CA THR A 9 3.69 -4.35 -4.22
C THR A 9 3.26 -4.23 -2.77
N VAL A 10 4.15 -4.56 -1.85
CA VAL A 10 3.88 -4.53 -0.42
C VAL A 10 4.87 -3.58 0.25
N HIS A 11 4.35 -2.66 1.03
CA HIS A 11 5.14 -1.76 1.86
C HIS A 11 4.90 -2.10 3.33
N GLU A 12 5.94 -2.55 4.03
CA GLU A 12 5.87 -2.86 5.46
C GLU A 12 6.25 -1.62 6.28
N THR A 13 5.39 -1.24 7.22
CA THR A 13 5.66 -0.16 8.17
C THR A 13 5.24 -0.57 9.59
N GLU A 14 5.79 0.07 10.61
CA GLU A 14 5.38 -0.17 11.99
C GLU A 14 4.20 0.73 12.36
N ALA A 15 3.10 0.19 12.85
CA ALA A 15 1.99 0.93 13.45
C ALA A 15 2.33 1.39 14.88
N SER A 16 3.16 2.41 14.99
CA SER A 16 3.26 3.22 16.21
C SER A 16 2.28 4.40 16.14
N LYS A 17 1.99 5.07 17.27
CA LYS A 17 1.11 6.26 17.30
C LYS A 17 1.61 7.43 16.44
N GLN A 18 2.92 7.49 16.16
CA GLN A 18 3.49 8.47 15.22
C GLN A 18 3.30 8.02 13.76
N SER A 19 3.27 6.72 13.53
CA SER A 19 3.23 6.12 12.20
C SER A 19 1.88 6.20 11.48
N ILE A 20 0.81 6.61 12.16
CA ILE A 20 -0.48 6.85 11.49
C ILE A 20 -0.39 8.02 10.53
N GLY A 21 0.34 9.09 10.89
CA GLY A 21 0.64 10.18 9.95
C GLY A 21 1.55 9.74 8.80
N ASP A 22 2.45 8.80 9.08
CA ASP A 22 3.35 8.23 8.07
C ASP A 22 2.59 7.33 7.07
N LEU A 23 1.55 6.62 7.51
CA LEU A 23 0.68 5.82 6.64
C LEU A 23 0.01 6.67 5.55
N ASP A 24 -0.58 7.81 5.92
CA ASP A 24 -1.21 8.72 4.96
C ASP A 24 -0.18 9.30 3.97
N ALA A 25 1.04 9.59 4.43
CA ALA A 25 2.12 10.05 3.57
C ALA A 25 2.53 8.98 2.55
N ILE A 26 2.70 7.73 2.99
CA ILE A 26 3.03 6.59 2.13
C ILE A 26 1.93 6.38 1.09
N ILE A 27 0.66 6.36 1.51
CA ILE A 27 -0.47 6.17 0.59
C ILE A 27 -0.48 7.26 -0.49
N ASN A 28 -0.26 8.53 -0.10
CA ASN A 28 -0.22 9.64 -1.04
C ASN A 28 0.96 9.56 -2.02
N GLU A 29 2.13 9.12 -1.56
CA GLU A 29 3.31 8.90 -2.42
C GLU A 29 3.00 7.83 -3.49
N TYR A 30 2.52 6.66 -3.07
CA TYR A 30 2.12 5.59 -3.99
C TYR A 30 0.98 6.01 -4.93
N ALA A 31 0.01 6.78 -4.45
CA ALA A 31 -1.06 7.33 -5.28
C ALA A 31 -0.53 8.28 -6.36
N SER A 32 0.50 9.08 -6.06
CA SER A 32 1.13 9.97 -7.04
C SER A 32 1.85 9.20 -8.16
N GLU A 33 2.30 7.98 -7.88
CA GLU A 33 2.90 7.04 -8.83
C GLU A 33 1.88 6.18 -9.58
N GLY A 34 0.58 6.40 -9.33
CA GLY A 34 -0.52 5.66 -9.96
C GLY A 34 -0.83 4.30 -9.34
N TRP A 35 -0.31 4.03 -8.14
CA TRP A 35 -0.70 2.87 -7.36
C TRP A 35 -1.97 3.15 -6.54
N GLN A 36 -2.71 2.10 -6.22
CA GLN A 36 -3.90 2.16 -5.40
C GLN A 36 -3.74 1.21 -4.21
N LEU A 37 -4.09 1.67 -3.01
CA LEU A 37 -4.09 0.80 -1.84
C LEU A 37 -5.20 -0.24 -1.99
N SER A 38 -4.83 -1.51 -2.02
CA SER A 38 -5.71 -2.66 -2.19
C SER A 38 -6.05 -3.31 -0.85
N GLU A 39 -5.03 -3.55 0.00
CA GLU A 39 -5.20 -4.25 1.28
C GLU A 39 -4.26 -3.69 2.35
N THR A 40 -4.67 -3.79 3.62
CA THR A 40 -3.85 -3.47 4.79
C THR A 40 -3.77 -4.68 5.70
N VAL A 41 -2.57 -5.24 5.86
CA VAL A 41 -2.29 -6.47 6.59
C VAL A 41 -1.60 -6.14 7.90
N ALA A 42 -2.29 -6.32 9.03
CA ALA A 42 -1.67 -6.17 10.35
C ALA A 42 -0.93 -7.47 10.75
N GLN A 43 0.37 -7.38 10.99
CA GLN A 43 1.22 -8.46 11.50
C GLN A 43 1.68 -8.16 12.93
N GLY A 44 1.43 -9.09 13.85
CA GLY A 44 1.99 -9.03 15.22
C GLY A 44 1.51 -7.86 16.09
N GLY A 45 0.47 -7.12 15.68
CA GLY A 45 -0.10 -5.99 16.44
C GLY A 45 0.68 -4.67 16.35
N THR A 46 1.89 -4.69 15.77
CA THR A 46 2.75 -3.50 15.62
C THR A 46 3.23 -3.28 14.21
N THR A 47 3.15 -4.25 13.31
CA THR A 47 3.57 -4.09 11.91
C THR A 47 2.34 -4.07 11.02
N VAL A 48 2.30 -3.17 10.05
CA VAL A 48 1.25 -3.02 9.06
C VAL A 48 1.88 -3.08 7.67
N GLY A 49 1.54 -4.11 6.90
CA GLY A 49 1.81 -4.20 5.48
C GLY A 49 0.72 -3.50 4.69
N LEU A 50 1.08 -2.55 3.85
CA LEU A 50 0.20 -1.93 2.86
C LEU A 50 0.43 -2.59 1.51
N VAL A 51 -0.62 -3.22 0.98
CA VAL A 51 -0.61 -3.83 -0.34
C VAL A 51 -1.14 -2.83 -1.34
N PHE A 52 -0.33 -2.47 -2.32
CA PHE A 52 -0.69 -1.57 -3.40
C PHE A 52 -0.81 -2.34 -4.71
N GLU A 53 -1.79 -1.96 -5.52
CA GLU A 53 -2.00 -2.50 -6.86
C GLU A 53 -1.90 -1.41 -7.92
N ARG A 54 -1.46 -1.79 -9.12
CA ARG A 54 -1.47 -0.91 -10.28
C ARG A 54 -1.85 -1.69 -11.53
N GLU A 55 -2.74 -1.11 -12.33
CA GLU A 55 -3.08 -1.62 -13.66
C GLU A 55 -1.89 -1.40 -14.60
N VAL A 56 -1.42 -2.47 -15.24
CA VAL A 56 -0.41 -2.45 -16.30
C VAL A 56 -1.14 -2.74 -17.60
N ARG A 57 -1.04 -1.79 -18.55
CA ARG A 57 -1.61 -1.89 -19.89
C ARG A 57 -0.52 -2.02 -20.94
#